data_AF-A0A838I5N5-F1
#
_entry.id   AF-A0A838I5N5-F1
#
_cell.length_a   1.000
_cell.length_b   1.000
_cell.length_c   1.000
_cell.angle_alpha   90.00
_cell.angle_beta   90.00
_cell.angle_gamma   90.00
#
_symmetry.space_group_name_H-M   'P 1'
#
loop_
_entity.id
_entity.type
_entity.pdbx_description
1 polymer ?
#
loop_
_entity_poly.entity_id
_entity_poly.type
_entity_poly.pdbx_seq_one_letter_code
_entity_poly.pdbx_strand_id
1 'polypeptide(L)'
;MAFLRLFLLGVHHIVTGYDHLLFLLGLLIVCRTPRSALLLITCFTVAHSFTLALSTFGLVDLPGRLVEAIIAASILYVGIENVVRRDGILRGRWLLTFVFGLIHGLGFAGVLHEMGIAKQGLGAAVPLVAFNSGVEAGQLAIAAVVLPIIWQLRRRPGFLRVGVPACSALVAVAGAYWLLERTVWS
;
A
#
# COMPACT_ATOMS: atom_id res chain seq x y z
N MET A 1 17.34 20.19 5.49
CA MET A 1 17.32 19.77 4.07
C MET A 1 17.19 18.25 3.88
N ALA A 2 17.88 17.42 4.68
CA ALA A 2 17.79 15.94 4.55
C ALA A 2 16.40 15.36 4.82
N PHE A 3 15.70 15.82 5.88
CA PHE A 3 14.35 15.34 6.22
C PHE A 3 13.35 15.54 5.07
N LEU A 4 13.26 16.78 4.54
CA LEU A 4 12.34 17.10 3.45
C LEU A 4 12.61 16.27 2.19
N ARG A 5 13.88 16.01 1.87
CA ARG A 5 14.25 15.17 0.72
C ARG A 5 13.69 13.75 0.86
N LEU A 6 13.79 13.16 2.05
CA LEU A 6 13.28 11.80 2.30
C LEU A 6 11.77 11.76 2.45
N PHE A 7 11.17 12.79 3.02
CA PHE A 7 9.72 12.96 2.99
C PHE A 7 9.19 13.00 1.55
N LEU A 8 9.79 13.82 0.69
CA LEU A 8 9.42 13.88 -0.73
C LEU A 8 9.70 12.56 -1.46
N LEU A 9 10.76 11.85 -1.09
CA LEU A 9 11.02 10.50 -1.60
C LEU A 9 9.89 9.53 -1.23
N GLY A 10 9.39 9.58 0.00
CA GLY A 10 8.24 8.77 0.45
C GLY A 10 6.96 9.11 -0.30
N VAL A 11 6.69 10.40 -0.54
CA VAL A 11 5.56 10.84 -1.38
C VAL A 11 5.72 10.31 -2.80
N HIS A 12 6.91 10.47 -3.39
CA HIS A 12 7.20 10.02 -4.74
C HIS A 12 7.07 8.51 -4.88
N HIS A 13 7.56 7.73 -3.92
CA HIS A 13 7.42 6.27 -3.86
C HIS A 13 5.94 5.84 -3.99
N ILE A 14 5.04 6.51 -3.28
CA ILE A 14 3.60 6.22 -3.38
C ILE A 14 3.00 6.65 -4.72
N VAL A 15 3.38 7.82 -5.24
CA VAL A 15 2.81 8.36 -6.48
C VAL A 15 3.30 7.60 -7.73
N THR A 16 4.53 7.10 -7.73
CA THR A 16 5.09 6.34 -8.87
C THR A 16 4.95 4.83 -8.71
N GLY A 17 4.67 4.33 -7.49
CA GLY A 17 4.45 2.92 -7.22
C GLY A 17 3.05 2.47 -7.67
N TYR A 18 2.92 2.00 -8.90
CA TYR A 18 1.63 1.55 -9.44
C TYR A 18 0.97 0.44 -8.60
N ASP A 19 1.76 -0.47 -8.01
CA ASP A 19 1.28 -1.46 -7.04
C ASP A 19 0.57 -0.81 -5.85
N HIS A 20 1.17 0.24 -5.29
CA HIS A 20 0.67 0.95 -4.12
C HIS A 20 -0.61 1.73 -4.45
N LEU A 21 -0.64 2.40 -5.63
CA LEU A 21 -1.82 3.11 -6.10
C LEU A 21 -3.01 2.16 -6.28
N LEU A 22 -2.78 1.00 -6.90
CA LEU A 22 -3.85 0.04 -7.18
C LEU A 22 -4.32 -0.65 -5.89
N PHE A 23 -3.40 -1.00 -5.00
CA PHE A 23 -3.71 -1.51 -3.67
C PHE A 23 -4.54 -0.50 -2.86
N LEU A 24 -4.10 0.77 -2.81
CA LEU A 24 -4.80 1.85 -2.12
C LEU A 24 -6.20 2.05 -2.69
N LEU A 25 -6.36 2.08 -4.02
CA LEU A 25 -7.67 2.17 -4.67
C LEU A 25 -8.58 1.00 -4.25
N GLY A 26 -8.05 -0.23 -4.23
CA GLY A 26 -8.76 -1.42 -3.76
C GLY A 26 -9.21 -1.32 -2.31
N LEU A 27 -8.44 -0.68 -1.43
CA LEU A 27 -8.86 -0.39 -0.06
C LEU A 27 -9.93 0.71 0.01
N LEU A 28 -9.72 1.82 -0.71
CA LEU A 28 -10.58 3.02 -0.61
C LEU A 28 -11.98 2.81 -1.22
N ILE A 29 -12.13 1.97 -2.25
CA ILE A 29 -13.42 1.77 -2.93
C ILE A 29 -14.52 1.20 -2.01
N VAL A 30 -14.12 0.49 -0.96
CA VAL A 30 -15.02 -0.05 0.07
C VAL A 30 -15.15 0.84 1.31
N CYS A 31 -14.29 1.84 1.48
CA CYS A 31 -14.33 2.77 2.60
C CYS A 31 -15.58 3.68 2.53
N ARG A 32 -16.38 3.66 3.60
CA ARG A 32 -17.61 4.47 3.70
C ARG A 32 -17.44 5.75 4.50
N THR A 33 -16.36 5.84 5.30
CA THR A 33 -16.11 6.99 6.17
C THR A 33 -14.64 7.38 6.13
N PRO A 34 -14.30 8.67 6.36
CA PRO A 34 -12.91 9.12 6.39
C PRO A 34 -12.13 8.43 7.52
N ARG A 35 -12.79 8.16 8.67
CA ARG A 35 -12.20 7.41 9.78
C ARG A 35 -11.75 6.00 9.37
N SER A 36 -12.55 5.31 8.56
CA SER A 36 -12.18 3.98 8.07
C SER A 36 -10.97 4.03 7.12
N ALA A 37 -10.89 5.04 6.26
CA ALA A 37 -9.75 5.21 5.35
C ALA A 37 -8.47 5.55 6.13
N LEU A 38 -8.56 6.50 7.07
CA LEU A 38 -7.44 6.87 7.94
C LEU A 38 -6.91 5.67 8.72
N LEU A 39 -7.79 4.87 9.33
CA LEU A 39 -7.39 3.66 10.06
C LEU A 39 -6.63 2.68 9.16
N LEU A 40 -7.13 2.38 7.96
CA LEU A 40 -6.46 1.44 7.05
C LEU A 40 -5.10 1.98 6.57
N ILE A 41 -5.04 3.25 6.19
CA ILE A 41 -3.80 3.90 5.73
C ILE A 41 -2.76 3.89 6.85
N THR A 42 -3.12 4.34 8.06
CA THR A 42 -2.18 4.37 9.18
C THR A 42 -1.76 2.96 9.61
N CYS A 43 -2.66 1.97 9.63
CA CYS A 43 -2.29 0.57 9.89
C CYS A 43 -1.27 0.03 8.88
N PHE A 44 -1.46 0.35 7.60
CA PHE A 44 -0.51 -0.01 6.55
C PHE A 44 0.85 0.66 6.79
N THR A 45 0.88 1.98 6.99
CA THR A 45 2.12 2.75 7.16
C THR A 45 2.89 2.30 8.40
N VAL A 46 2.21 2.02 9.51
CA VAL A 46 2.87 1.55 10.74
C VAL A 46 3.55 0.19 10.50
N ALA A 47 2.86 -0.75 9.87
CA ALA A 47 3.42 -2.07 9.54
C ALA A 47 4.58 -1.97 8.53
N HIS A 48 4.41 -1.13 7.51
CA HIS A 48 5.43 -0.82 6.51
C HIS A 48 6.68 -0.22 7.15
N SER A 49 6.51 0.76 8.06
CA SER A 49 7.60 1.39 8.79
C SER A 49 8.39 0.38 9.61
N PHE A 50 7.68 -0.54 10.27
CA PHE A 50 8.29 -1.57 11.11
C PHE A 50 9.20 -2.49 10.30
N THR A 51 8.71 -3.04 9.20
CA THR A 51 9.47 -3.98 8.37
C THR A 51 10.56 -3.33 7.53
N LEU A 52 10.32 -2.11 7.04
CA LEU A 52 11.36 -1.31 6.40
C LEU A 52 12.52 -1.02 7.36
N ALA A 53 12.23 -0.70 8.62
CA ALA A 53 13.26 -0.53 9.64
C ALA A 53 14.05 -1.83 9.87
N LEU A 54 13.36 -2.95 10.08
CA LEU A 54 14.01 -4.25 10.27
C LEU A 54 14.93 -4.63 9.11
N SER A 55 14.47 -4.41 7.87
CA SER A 55 15.27 -4.72 6.69
C SER A 55 16.42 -3.74 6.48
N THR A 56 16.23 -2.45 6.79
CA THR A 56 17.31 -1.43 6.76
C THR A 56 18.45 -1.80 7.71
N PHE A 57 18.15 -2.38 8.88
CA PHE A 57 19.16 -2.85 9.83
C PHE A 57 19.68 -4.28 9.53
N GLY A 58 19.26 -4.89 8.43
CA GLY A 58 19.69 -6.24 8.05
C GLY A 58 19.14 -7.36 8.94
N LEU A 59 18.09 -7.09 9.73
CA LEU A 59 17.46 -8.08 10.60
C LEU A 59 16.50 -9.01 9.84
N VAL A 60 15.96 -8.52 8.72
CA VAL A 60 15.11 -9.28 7.80
C VAL A 60 15.60 -9.05 6.38
N ASP A 61 15.97 -10.15 5.73
CA ASP A 61 16.36 -10.16 4.33
C ASP A 61 15.57 -11.25 3.60
N LEU A 62 14.76 -10.82 2.63
CA LEU A 62 13.99 -11.71 1.77
C LEU A 62 14.33 -11.40 0.32
N PRO A 63 14.39 -12.42 -0.56
CA PRO A 63 14.63 -12.19 -1.98
C PRO A 63 13.60 -11.20 -2.53
N GLY A 64 14.05 -10.13 -3.20
CA GLY A 64 13.17 -9.09 -3.76
C GLY A 64 12.06 -9.67 -4.63
N ARG A 65 12.38 -10.68 -5.45
CA ARG A 65 11.40 -11.42 -6.27
C ARG A 65 10.26 -12.01 -5.45
N LEU A 66 10.55 -12.60 -4.28
CA LEU A 66 9.52 -13.15 -3.40
C LEU A 66 8.66 -12.03 -2.81
N VAL A 67 9.28 -10.94 -2.38
CA VAL A 67 8.57 -9.78 -1.83
C VAL A 67 7.64 -9.17 -2.88
N GLU A 68 8.12 -8.92 -4.09
CA GLU A 68 7.34 -8.37 -5.20
C GLU A 68 6.18 -9.28 -5.61
N ALA A 69 6.39 -10.60 -5.61
CA ALA A 69 5.33 -11.57 -5.88
C ALA A 69 4.26 -11.53 -4.78
N ILE A 70 4.63 -11.46 -3.50
CA ILE A 70 3.65 -11.37 -2.41
C ILE A 70 2.93 -10.01 -2.43
N ILE A 71 3.60 -8.92 -2.82
CA ILE A 71 2.96 -7.62 -3.06
C ILE A 71 1.88 -7.76 -4.15
N ALA A 72 2.20 -8.38 -5.30
CA ALA A 72 1.20 -8.62 -6.35
C ALA A 72 0.04 -9.51 -5.87
N ALA A 73 0.35 -10.57 -5.11
CA ALA A 73 -0.66 -11.44 -4.51
C ALA A 73 -1.59 -10.69 -3.54
N SER A 74 -1.07 -9.70 -2.79
CA SER A 74 -1.88 -8.86 -1.91
C SER A 74 -2.90 -8.00 -2.67
N ILE A 75 -2.52 -7.48 -3.85
CA ILE A 75 -3.40 -6.71 -4.73
C ILE A 75 -4.51 -7.61 -5.29
N LEU A 76 -4.12 -8.79 -5.81
CA LEU A 76 -5.05 -9.81 -6.27
C LEU A 76 -6.06 -10.17 -5.17
N TYR A 77 -5.57 -10.42 -3.95
CA TYR A 77 -6.39 -10.75 -2.81
C TYR A 77 -7.41 -9.65 -2.50
N VAL A 78 -6.98 -8.39 -2.40
CA VAL A 78 -7.87 -7.26 -2.10
C VAL A 78 -8.96 -7.11 -3.17
N GLY A 79 -8.61 -7.28 -4.44
CA GLY A 79 -9.58 -7.26 -5.55
C GLY A 79 -10.63 -8.37 -5.42
N ILE A 80 -10.21 -9.62 -5.17
CA ILE A 80 -11.11 -10.76 -4.97
C ILE A 80 -11.99 -10.55 -3.73
N GLU A 81 -11.39 -10.15 -2.61
CA GLU A 81 -12.10 -9.93 -1.35
C GLU A 81 -13.24 -8.93 -1.55
N ASN A 82 -12.99 -7.83 -2.26
CA ASN A 82 -14.01 -6.82 -2.55
C ASN A 82 -15.18 -7.33 -3.40
N VAL A 83 -14.93 -8.26 -4.33
CA VAL A 83 -15.97 -8.85 -5.19
C VAL A 83 -16.83 -9.84 -4.40
N VAL A 84 -16.20 -10.64 -3.54
CA VAL A 84 -16.83 -11.70 -2.74
C VAL A 84 -17.59 -11.11 -1.55
N ARG A 85 -16.96 -10.23 -0.77
CA ARG A 85 -17.53 -9.62 0.44
C ARG A 85 -18.35 -8.38 0.11
N ARG A 86 -19.60 -8.60 -0.31
CA ARG A 86 -20.54 -7.54 -0.73
C ARG A 86 -21.23 -6.81 0.42
N ASP A 87 -21.19 -7.39 1.60
CA ASP A 87 -21.75 -6.91 2.85
C ASP A 87 -21.09 -5.60 3.34
N GLY A 88 -19.89 -5.28 2.85
CA GLY A 88 -19.20 -4.01 3.09
C GLY A 88 -18.87 -3.76 4.57
N ILE A 89 -18.82 -4.83 5.35
CA ILE A 89 -18.39 -4.83 6.74
C ILE A 89 -16.86 -4.96 6.77
N LEU A 90 -16.17 -3.90 7.18
CA LEU A 90 -14.70 -3.84 7.24
C LEU A 90 -14.11 -4.59 8.46
N ARG A 91 -14.85 -5.52 9.08
CA ARG A 91 -14.40 -6.22 10.30
C ARG A 91 -13.13 -7.01 9.99
N GLY A 92 -12.05 -6.69 10.70
CA GLY A 92 -10.74 -7.33 10.53
C GLY A 92 -9.90 -6.84 9.34
N ARG A 93 -10.42 -5.93 8.49
CA ARG A 93 -9.66 -5.46 7.32
C ARG A 93 -8.45 -4.62 7.67
N TRP A 94 -8.46 -3.97 8.83
CA TRP A 94 -7.29 -3.26 9.37
C TRP A 94 -6.13 -4.23 9.65
N LEU A 95 -6.42 -5.45 10.14
CA LEU A 95 -5.40 -6.47 10.40
C LEU A 95 -4.82 -7.01 9.09
N LEU A 96 -5.67 -7.26 8.10
CA LEU A 96 -5.24 -7.66 6.76
C LEU A 96 -4.34 -6.59 6.11
N THR A 97 -4.75 -5.33 6.22
CA THR A 97 -4.00 -4.17 5.71
C THR A 97 -2.67 -4.01 6.44
N PHE A 98 -2.65 -4.26 7.74
CA PHE A 98 -1.42 -4.30 8.54
C PHE A 98 -0.47 -5.40 8.06
N VAL A 99 -0.95 -6.63 7.86
CA VAL A 99 -0.13 -7.75 7.35
C VAL A 99 0.45 -7.43 5.97
N PHE A 100 -0.34 -6.85 5.07
CA PHE A 100 0.18 -6.43 3.76
C PHE A 100 1.19 -5.29 3.86
N GLY A 101 0.99 -4.34 4.78
CA GLY A 101 1.98 -3.32 5.09
C GLY A 101 3.32 -3.91 5.52
N LEU A 102 3.33 -4.99 6.32
CA LEU A 102 4.57 -5.68 6.70
C LEU A 102 5.34 -6.20 5.47
N ILE A 103 4.65 -6.72 4.45
CA ILE A 103 5.33 -7.21 3.25
C ILE A 103 5.81 -6.07 2.37
N HIS A 104 4.97 -5.04 2.19
CA HIS A 104 5.29 -3.91 1.32
C HIS A 104 6.53 -3.14 1.82
N GLY A 105 6.73 -3.05 3.14
CA GLY A 105 7.91 -2.40 3.73
C GLY A 105 9.23 -3.07 3.36
N LEU A 106 9.23 -4.36 3.03
CA LEU A 106 10.42 -5.07 2.56
C LEU A 106 10.79 -4.71 1.12
N GLY A 107 9.80 -4.31 0.30
CA GLY A 107 10.00 -4.04 -1.13
C GLY A 107 10.83 -2.79 -1.42
N PHE A 108 11.00 -1.90 -0.45
CA PHE A 108 11.76 -0.65 -0.61
C PHE A 108 13.11 -0.65 0.12
N ALA A 109 13.44 -1.73 0.84
CA ALA A 109 14.65 -1.78 1.67
C ALA A 109 15.95 -1.69 0.85
N GLY A 110 15.98 -2.30 -0.34
CA GLY A 110 17.14 -2.25 -1.24
C GLY A 110 17.54 -0.81 -1.62
N VAL A 111 16.56 0.04 -1.93
CA VAL A 111 16.79 1.46 -2.28
C VAL A 111 17.42 2.22 -1.11
N LEU A 112 16.95 1.99 0.13
CA LEU A 112 17.53 2.65 1.31
C LEU A 112 18.95 2.16 1.62
N HIS A 113 19.24 0.89 1.31
CA HIS A 113 20.57 0.33 1.45
C HIS A 113 21.55 0.96 0.45
N GLU A 114 21.16 1.12 -0.81
CA GLU A 114 21.93 1.78 -1.86
C GLU A 114 22.20 3.26 -1.53
N MET A 115 21.22 3.94 -0.91
CA MET A 115 21.38 5.31 -0.40
C MET A 115 22.31 5.42 0.81
N GLY A 116 22.82 4.30 1.33
CA GLY A 116 23.72 4.27 2.49
C GLY A 116 23.04 4.62 3.81
N ILE A 117 21.71 4.60 3.88
CA ILE A 117 20.96 4.92 5.11
C ILE A 117 21.21 3.85 6.17
N ALA A 118 21.29 2.58 5.77
CA ALA A 118 21.64 1.47 6.64
C ALA A 118 22.98 1.68 7.39
N LYS A 119 23.95 2.35 6.75
CA LYS A 119 25.29 2.59 7.31
C LYS A 119 25.29 3.63 8.44
N GLN A 120 24.18 4.33 8.67
CA GLN A 120 24.06 5.38 9.69
C GLN A 120 23.71 4.86 11.09
N GLY A 121 23.48 3.55 11.25
CA GLY A 121 23.11 2.96 12.54
C GLY A 121 21.87 3.62 13.16
N LEU A 122 21.94 4.04 14.42
CA LEU A 122 20.85 4.79 15.08
C LEU A 122 20.47 6.09 14.34
N GLY A 123 21.39 6.65 13.53
CA GLY A 123 21.12 7.80 12.66
C GLY A 123 20.10 7.52 11.55
N ALA A 124 19.80 6.26 11.24
CA ALA A 124 18.80 5.87 10.25
C ALA A 124 17.35 6.12 10.70
N ALA A 125 17.10 6.33 12.01
CA ALA A 125 15.75 6.53 12.54
C ALA A 125 15.07 7.77 11.95
N VAL A 126 15.77 8.91 11.87
CA VAL A 126 15.23 10.16 11.32
C VAL A 126 14.89 10.01 9.82
N PRO A 127 15.79 9.46 8.97
CA PRO A 127 15.47 9.08 7.61
C PRO A 127 14.23 8.20 7.43
N LEU A 128 14.10 7.14 8.23
CA LEU A 128 13.00 6.19 8.14
C LEU A 128 11.67 6.83 8.53
N VAL A 129 11.67 7.66 9.59
CA VAL A 129 10.49 8.43 9.99
C VAL A 129 10.12 9.43 8.90
N ALA A 130 11.09 10.19 8.37
CA ALA A 130 10.85 11.16 7.31
C ALA A 130 10.21 10.52 6.07
N PHE A 131 10.77 9.39 5.63
CA PHE A 131 10.27 8.63 4.49
C PHE A 131 8.85 8.12 4.72
N ASN A 132 8.58 7.43 5.84
CA ASN A 132 7.25 6.88 6.10
C ASN A 132 6.19 7.95 6.38
N SER A 133 6.57 9.10 6.97
CA SER A 133 5.67 10.27 7.03
C SER A 133 5.31 10.78 5.63
N GLY A 134 6.25 10.74 4.69
CA GLY A 134 6.01 11.04 3.27
C GLY A 134 5.06 10.04 2.62
N VAL A 135 5.24 8.75 2.89
CA VAL A 135 4.36 7.66 2.42
C VAL A 135 2.93 7.89 2.89
N GLU A 136 2.71 8.09 4.20
CA GLU A 136 1.38 8.34 4.76
C GLU A 136 0.75 9.62 4.20
N ALA A 137 1.53 10.70 4.11
CA ALA A 137 1.06 11.95 3.52
C ALA A 137 0.63 11.78 2.05
N GLY A 138 1.40 11.03 1.25
CA GLY A 138 1.06 10.70 -0.13
C GLY A 138 -0.24 9.90 -0.24
N GLN A 139 -0.40 8.86 0.59
CA GLN A 139 -1.63 8.05 0.62
C GLN A 139 -2.84 8.88 1.05
N LEU A 140 -2.70 9.72 2.08
CA LEU A 140 -3.76 10.61 2.55
C LEU A 140 -4.14 11.66 1.51
N ALA A 141 -3.17 12.24 0.79
CA ALA A 141 -3.42 13.19 -0.30
C ALA A 141 -4.22 12.53 -1.44
N ILE A 142 -3.83 11.32 -1.85
CA ILE A 142 -4.58 10.54 -2.85
C ILE A 142 -5.99 10.23 -2.33
N ALA A 143 -6.12 9.78 -1.08
CA ALA A 143 -7.41 9.48 -0.48
C ALA A 143 -8.31 10.71 -0.41
N ALA A 144 -7.77 11.90 -0.12
CA ALA A 144 -8.52 13.15 -0.07
C ALA A 144 -9.12 13.54 -1.44
N VAL A 145 -8.47 13.15 -2.55
CA VAL A 145 -8.99 13.38 -3.92
C VAL A 145 -9.95 12.27 -4.34
N VAL A 146 -9.60 11.02 -4.06
CA VAL A 146 -10.30 9.84 -4.60
C VAL A 146 -11.59 9.51 -3.82
N LEU A 147 -11.60 9.69 -2.48
CA LEU A 147 -12.77 9.37 -1.66
C LEU A 147 -14.01 10.21 -2.00
N PRO A 148 -13.92 11.55 -2.20
CA PRO A 148 -15.07 12.34 -2.62
C PRO A 148 -15.70 11.83 -3.93
N ILE A 149 -14.87 11.44 -4.89
CA ILE A 149 -15.32 10.88 -6.18
C ILE A 149 -16.05 9.55 -5.94
N ILE A 150 -15.46 8.64 -5.16
CA ILE A 150 -16.08 7.35 -4.81
C ILE A 150 -17.42 7.57 -4.10
N TRP A 151 -17.48 8.44 -3.09
CA TRP A 151 -18.70 8.68 -2.32
C TRP A 151 -19.80 9.35 -3.15
N GLN A 152 -19.44 10.24 -4.08
CA GLN A 152 -20.39 10.81 -5.02
C GLN A 152 -20.95 9.74 -5.98
N LEU A 153 -20.10 8.87 -6.52
CA LEU A 153 -20.53 7.77 -7.39
C LEU A 153 -21.39 6.75 -6.65
N ARG A 154 -21.10 6.48 -5.37
CA ARG A 154 -21.89 5.59 -4.50
C ARG A 154 -23.33 6.04 -4.27
N ARG A 155 -23.66 7.31 -4.51
CA ARG A 155 -25.06 7.79 -4.52
C ARG A 155 -25.87 7.15 -5.65
N ARG A 156 -25.22 6.59 -6.68
CA ARG A 156 -25.86 5.89 -7.80
C ARG A 156 -25.97 4.39 -7.48
N PRO A 157 -27.18 3.81 -7.41
CA PRO A 157 -27.35 2.38 -7.11
C PRO A 157 -26.66 1.43 -8.09
N GLY A 158 -26.53 1.83 -9.36
CA GLY A 158 -25.81 1.06 -10.39
C GLY A 158 -24.30 0.99 -10.13
N PHE A 159 -23.70 2.03 -9.55
CA PHE A 159 -22.27 2.01 -9.21
C PHE A 159 -21.98 1.03 -8.08
N LEU A 160 -22.86 0.94 -7.08
CA LEU A 160 -22.72 -0.05 -6.01
C LEU A 160 -22.88 -1.48 -6.52
N ARG A 161 -23.83 -1.72 -7.44
CA ARG A 161 -24.13 -3.04 -7.99
C ARG A 161 -23.11 -3.53 -9.02
N VAL A 162 -22.57 -2.64 -9.84
CA VAL A 162 -21.72 -3.00 -10.99
C VAL A 162 -20.35 -2.32 -10.92
N GLY A 163 -20.30 -1.02 -10.64
CA GLY A 163 -19.05 -0.24 -10.64
C GLY A 163 -18.04 -0.72 -9.61
N VAL A 164 -18.44 -0.88 -8.34
CA VAL A 164 -17.53 -1.36 -7.28
C VAL A 164 -16.99 -2.76 -7.56
N PRO A 165 -17.83 -3.77 -7.93
CA PRO A 165 -17.33 -5.07 -8.36
C PRO A 165 -16.44 -5.02 -9.60
N ALA A 166 -16.79 -4.22 -10.62
CA ALA A 166 -15.99 -4.12 -11.84
C ALA A 166 -14.61 -3.52 -11.57
N CYS A 167 -14.52 -2.41 -10.82
CA CYS A 167 -13.24 -1.83 -10.42
C CYS A 167 -12.41 -2.82 -9.58
N SER A 168 -13.06 -3.57 -8.69
CA SER A 168 -12.38 -4.56 -7.86
C SER A 168 -11.89 -5.77 -8.66
N ALA A 169 -12.65 -6.19 -9.67
CA ALA A 169 -12.23 -7.22 -10.61
C ALA A 169 -11.04 -6.75 -11.46
N LEU A 170 -11.01 -5.49 -11.90
CA LEU A 170 -9.85 -4.92 -12.59
C LEU A 170 -8.61 -4.90 -11.70
N VAL A 171 -8.76 -4.53 -10.42
CA VAL A 171 -7.67 -4.62 -9.42
C VAL A 171 -7.17 -6.08 -9.31
N ALA A 172 -8.08 -7.05 -9.22
CA ALA A 172 -7.73 -8.46 -9.15
C ALA A 172 -6.99 -8.93 -10.41
N VAL A 173 -7.48 -8.59 -11.61
CA VAL A 173 -6.87 -8.99 -12.88
C VAL A 173 -5.47 -8.42 -13.02
N ALA A 174 -5.27 -7.13 -12.69
CA ALA A 174 -3.94 -6.52 -12.71
C ALA A 174 -3.01 -7.15 -11.68
N GLY A 175 -3.49 -7.43 -10.46
CA GLY A 175 -2.73 -8.17 -9.45
C GLY A 175 -2.34 -9.59 -9.90
N ALA A 176 -3.22 -10.30 -10.58
CA ALA A 176 -2.92 -11.61 -11.15
C ALA A 176 -1.89 -11.53 -12.29
N TYR A 177 -2.01 -10.54 -13.17
CA TYR A 177 -1.02 -10.29 -14.22
C TYR A 177 0.37 -10.04 -13.63
N TRP A 178 0.50 -9.12 -12.68
CA TRP A 178 1.78 -8.83 -12.02
C TRP A 178 2.32 -10.02 -11.23
N LEU A 179 1.44 -10.82 -10.61
CA LEU A 179 1.87 -12.03 -9.91
C LEU A 179 2.48 -13.05 -10.88
N LEU A 180 1.84 -13.28 -12.04
CA LEU A 180 2.38 -14.16 -13.08
C LEU A 180 3.69 -13.62 -13.65
N GLU A 181 3.74 -12.32 -13.94
CA GLU A 181 4.95 -11.66 -14.44
C GLU A 181 6.13 -11.83 -13.48
N ARG A 182 5.91 -11.63 -12.18
CA ARG A 182 6.96 -11.70 -11.15
C ARG A 182 7.32 -13.13 -10.73
N THR A 183 6.52 -14.14 -11.07
CA THR A 183 6.78 -15.55 -10.68
C THR A 183 7.20 -16.43 -11.85
N VAL A 184 6.69 -16.18 -13.06
CA VAL A 184 6.89 -17.05 -14.23
C VAL A 184 7.82 -16.40 -15.26
N TRP A 185 7.80 -15.07 -15.39
CA TRP A 185 8.53 -14.35 -16.47
C TRP A 185 9.77 -13.59 -16.00
N SER A 186 10.20 -13.82 -14.75
CA SER A 186 11.32 -13.14 -14.08
C SER A 186 12.51 -14.04 -13.77
#